data_AF-A0A3D3Z159-F1
#
_entry.id   AF-A0A3D3Z159-F1
#
_cell.length_a   1.000
_cell.length_b   1.000
_cell.length_c   1.000
_cell.angle_alpha   90.00
_cell.angle_beta   90.00
_cell.angle_gamma   90.00
#
_symmetry.space_group_name_H-M   'P 1'
#
loop_
_entity.id
_entity.type
_entity.pdbx_description
1 polymer ?
#
loop_
_entity_poly.entity_id
_entity_poly.type
_entity_poly.pdbx_seq_one_letter_code
_entity_poly.pdbx_strand_id
1 'polypeptide(L)' 'PNVRLLEEPAKRYGVITFSGFGSQATMAQKSEELRTWLQGKKLTPIGAPIYASYDPPWTAPFLRRHEVWLALAAPAKP' A
#
# COMPACT_ATOMS: atom_id res chain seq x y z
N PRO A 1 4.67 -20.84 -22.11
CA PRO A 1 4.83 -20.24 -20.75
C PRO A 1 4.13 -18.88 -20.65
N ASN A 2 3.17 -18.72 -19.73
CA ASN A 2 2.37 -17.49 -19.56
C ASN A 2 2.98 -16.49 -18.54
N VAL A 3 4.21 -16.73 -18.11
CA VAL A 3 4.92 -15.89 -17.12
C VAL A 3 6.00 -15.10 -17.85
N ARG A 4 6.09 -13.80 -17.56
CA ARG A 4 7.11 -12.89 -18.08
C ARG A 4 7.80 -12.17 -16.91
N LEU A 5 9.11 -11.98 -17.01
CA LEU A 5 9.87 -11.18 -16.06
C LEU A 5 9.87 -9.72 -16.53
N LEU A 6 9.69 -8.80 -15.59
CA LEU A 6 9.72 -7.36 -15.82
C LEU A 6 10.69 -6.75 -14.82
N GLU A 7 11.53 -5.83 -15.29
CA GLU A 7 12.36 -5.01 -14.40
C GLU A 7 11.52 -3.88 -13.82
N GLU A 8 11.57 -3.70 -12.49
CA GLU A 8 10.92 -2.61 -11.80
C GLU A 8 11.97 -1.71 -11.12
N PRO A 9 12.00 -0.40 -11.43
CA PRO A 9 12.97 0.50 -10.81
C PRO A 9 12.69 0.69 -9.31
N ALA A 10 13.72 1.05 -8.55
CA ALA A 10 13.59 1.35 -7.13
C ALA A 10 12.58 2.48 -6.88
N LYS A 11 11.63 2.24 -5.96
CA LYS A 11 10.57 3.17 -5.58
C LYS A 11 10.51 3.30 -4.06
N ARG A 12 10.01 4.44 -3.57
CA ARG A 12 9.71 4.66 -2.15
C ARG A 12 8.21 4.63 -1.96
N TYR A 13 7.77 4.04 -0.85
CA TYR A 13 6.36 3.91 -0.51
C TYR A 13 6.13 4.36 0.93
N GLY A 14 5.02 5.05 1.15
CA GLY A 14 4.36 5.03 2.45
C GLY A 14 3.48 3.79 2.54
N VAL A 15 3.46 3.14 3.69
CA VAL A 15 2.67 1.92 3.92
C VAL A 15 1.91 2.04 5.22
N ILE A 16 0.62 1.69 5.20
CA ILE A 16 -0.19 1.47 6.39
C ILE A 16 -0.60 0.01 6.47
N THR A 17 -0.42 -0.59 7.65
CA THR A 17 -0.79 -1.99 7.95
C THR A 17 -2.01 -2.02 8.86
N PHE A 18 -2.95 -2.92 8.61
CA PHE A 18 -4.14 -3.10 9.44
C PHE A 18 -4.65 -4.56 9.40
N SER A 19 -5.50 -4.92 10.35
CA SER A 19 -6.11 -6.25 10.44
C SER A 19 -7.63 -6.22 10.29
N GLY A 20 -8.27 -7.39 10.22
CA GLY A 20 -9.72 -7.53 10.07
C GLY A 20 -10.14 -7.86 8.64
N PHE A 21 -11.27 -7.30 8.22
CA PHE A 21 -11.81 -7.52 6.88
C PHE A 21 -11.30 -6.45 5.91
N GLY A 22 -10.54 -6.85 4.90
CA GLY A 22 -10.09 -5.98 3.80
C GLY A 22 -11.18 -5.65 2.78
N SER A 23 -12.29 -5.05 3.22
CA SER A 23 -13.34 -4.57 2.29
C SER A 23 -12.85 -3.39 1.45
N GLN A 24 -13.47 -3.14 0.29
CA GLN A 24 -13.14 -1.98 -0.54
C GLN A 24 -13.29 -0.65 0.23
N ALA A 25 -14.31 -0.54 1.08
CA ALA A 25 -14.53 0.64 1.93
C ALA A 25 -13.39 0.84 2.94
N THR A 26 -12.95 -0.24 3.60
CA THR A 26 -11.83 -0.21 4.55
C THR A 26 -10.52 0.17 3.84
N MET A 27 -10.27 -0.38 2.64
CA MET A 27 -9.10 -0.06 1.83
C MET A 27 -9.08 1.41 1.41
N ALA A 28 -10.24 1.96 1.00
CA ALA A 28 -10.37 3.38 0.66
C ALA A 28 -10.13 4.28 1.88
N GLN A 29 -10.73 3.94 3.03
CA GLN A 29 -10.51 4.66 4.29
C GLN A 29 -9.02 4.68 4.68
N LYS A 30 -8.36 3.52 4.62
CA LYS A 30 -6.93 3.40 4.95
C LYS A 30 -6.02 4.11 3.95
N SER A 31 -6.43 4.20 2.68
CA SER A 31 -5.73 4.99 1.67
C SER A 31 -5.74 6.48 2.00
N GLU A 32 -6.90 7.02 2.38
CA GLU A 32 -7.01 8.44 2.75
C GLU A 32 -6.29 8.74 4.07
N GLU A 33 -6.39 7.85 5.06
CA GLU A 33 -5.63 7.95 6.33
C GLU A 33 -4.12 8.04 6.06
N LEU A 34 -3.59 7.15 5.22
CA LEU A 34 -2.18 7.16 4.85
C LEU A 34 -1.82 8.43 4.06
N ARG A 35 -2.67 8.87 3.12
CA ARG A 35 -2.46 10.10 2.34
C ARG A 35 -2.34 11.32 3.24
N THR A 36 -3.27 11.49 4.17
CA THR A 36 -3.26 12.60 5.14
C THR A 36 -2.01 12.55 6.01
N TRP A 37 -1.65 11.37 6.51
CA TRP A 37 -0.45 11.21 7.33
C TRP A 37 0.83 11.58 6.57
N LEU A 38 0.98 11.13 5.32
CA LEU A 38 2.12 11.45 4.46
C LEU A 38 2.22 12.95 4.15
N GLN A 39 1.09 13.59 3.83
CA GLN A 39 1.04 15.04 3.59
C GLN A 39 1.46 15.83 4.84
N GLY A 40 1.04 15.40 6.04
CA GLY A 40 1.49 15.97 7.31
C GLY A 40 3.01 15.85 7.54
N LYS A 41 3.66 14.86 6.91
CA LYS A 41 5.12 14.68 6.91
C LYS A 41 5.83 15.41 5.75
N LYS A 42 5.12 16.24 4.97
CA LYS A 42 5.63 16.89 3.76
C LYS A 42 6.13 15.88 2.71
N LEU A 43 5.57 14.67 2.72
CA LEU A 43 5.81 13.66 1.69
C LEU A 43 4.66 13.72 0.68
N THR A 44 4.99 13.71 -0.61
CA THR A 44 4.00 13.78 -1.68
C THR A 44 3.71 12.37 -2.20
N PRO A 45 2.56 11.77 -1.84
CA PRO A 45 2.11 10.54 -2.46
C PRO A 45 1.69 10.79 -3.91
N ILE A 46 2.05 9.86 -4.80
CA ILE A 46 1.77 9.89 -6.23
C ILE A 46 1.07 8.60 -6.66
N GLY A 47 0.22 8.69 -7.68
CA GLY A 47 -0.47 7.54 -8.26
C GLY A 47 -1.60 6.96 -7.40
N ALA A 48 -2.02 5.76 -7.79
CA ALA A 48 -3.08 5.00 -7.13
C ALA A 48 -2.53 4.12 -5.98
N PRO A 49 -3.33 3.85 -4.94
CA PRO A 49 -2.93 2.94 -3.87
C PRO A 49 -2.78 1.50 -4.39
N ILE A 50 -1.77 0.80 -3.88
CA ILE A 50 -1.60 -0.64 -4.08
C ILE A 50 -2.14 -1.34 -2.84
N TYR A 51 -3.03 -2.31 -3.05
CA TYR A 51 -3.55 -3.14 -1.96
C TYR A 51 -2.81 -4.46 -1.95
N ALA A 52 -2.04 -4.69 -0.88
CA ALA A 52 -1.30 -5.93 -0.69
C ALA A 52 -1.96 -6.75 0.43
N SER A 53 -2.29 -8.00 0.12
CA SER A 53 -2.84 -8.97 1.07
C SER A 53 -2.13 -10.29 0.84
N TYR A 54 -1.51 -10.81 1.90
CA TYR A 54 -0.69 -12.01 1.84
C TYR A 54 -1.37 -13.21 2.49
N ASP A 55 -2.37 -12.95 3.33
CA ASP A 55 -3.04 -14.00 4.09
C ASP A 55 -4.07 -14.76 3.28
N PRO A 56 -4.08 -16.09 3.41
CA PRO A 56 -5.07 -16.93 2.76
C PRO A 56 -6.47 -16.80 3.41
N PRO A 57 -7.53 -17.23 2.70
CA PRO A 57 -8.91 -17.08 3.18
C PRO A 57 -9.22 -17.86 4.47
N TRP A 58 -8.40 -18.85 4.87
CA TRP A 58 -8.56 -19.59 6.11
C TRP A 58 -7.89 -18.94 7.33
N THR A 59 -7.11 -17.86 7.16
CA THR A 59 -6.55 -17.10 8.29
C THR A 59 -7.68 -16.38 9.04
N ALA A 60 -7.69 -16.47 10.36
CA ALA A 60 -8.69 -15.78 11.19
C ALA A 60 -8.62 -14.26 10.94
N PRO A 61 -9.76 -13.52 10.84
CA PRO A 61 -9.74 -12.12 10.41
C PRO A 61 -8.85 -11.19 11.23
N PHE A 62 -8.76 -11.41 12.55
CA PHE A 62 -7.91 -10.61 13.44
C PHE A 62 -6.40 -10.90 13.30
N LEU A 63 -6.03 -12.01 12.65
CA LEU A 63 -4.66 -12.37 12.32
C LEU A 63 -4.25 -11.99 10.90
N ARG A 64 -5.21 -11.56 10.05
CA ARG A 64 -4.90 -11.10 8.70
C ARG A 64 -4.18 -9.77 8.73
N ARG A 65 -3.16 -9.65 7.88
CA ARG A 65 -2.41 -8.44 7.58
C ARG A 65 -2.81 -7.94 6.19
N HIS A 66 -3.42 -6.77 6.19
CA HIS A 66 -3.68 -5.99 5.00
C HIS A 66 -2.75 -4.79 4.98
N GLU A 67 -2.32 -4.41 3.78
CA GLU A 67 -1.49 -3.24 3.57
C GLU A 67 -2.02 -2.38 2.44
N VAL A 68 -1.93 -1.07 2.62
CA VAL A 68 -2.16 -0.08 1.58
C VAL A 68 -0.86 0.69 1.37
N TRP A 69 -0.38 0.71 0.13
CA TRP A 69 0.87 1.37 -0.23
C TRP A 69 0.56 2.56 -1.13
N LEU A 70 1.16 3.71 -0.83
CA LEU A 70 1.15 4.89 -1.69
C LEU A 70 2.59 5.19 -2.13
N ALA A 71 2.82 5.20 -3.45
CA ALA A 71 4.12 5.56 -3.99
C ALA A 71 4.44 7.02 -3.62
N LEU A 72 5.69 7.30 -3.31
CA LEU A 72 6.17 8.65 -3.07
C LEU A 72 6.89 9.15 -4.31
N ALA A 73 6.84 10.46 -4.55
CA ALA A 73 7.72 11.08 -5.52
C ALA A 73 9.18 10.69 -5.21
N ALA A 74 9.91 10.23 -6.23
CA ALA A 74 11.30 9.87 -6.07
C ALA A 74 12.07 11.08 -5.49
N PRO A 75 12.97 10.87 -4.51
CA PRO A 75 13.90 11.93 -4.16
C PRO A 75 14.71 12.27 -5.43
N ALA A 76 14.91 13.56 -5.68
CA ALA A 76 15.87 13.98 -6.71
C ALA A 76 17.19 13.26 -6.43
N LYS A 77 17.75 12.61 -7.46
CA LYS A 77 19.07 11.99 -7.41
C LYS A 77 20.07 13.07 -6.93
N PRO A 78 20.90 12.81 -5.91
CA PRO A 78 21.96 13.75 -5.54
C PRO A 78 22.96 13.94 -6.69
#